data_AF-A0A7C4SZE7-F1
#
_entry.id   AF-A0A7C4SZE7-F1
#
_cell.length_a   1.000
_cell.length_b   1.000
_cell.length_c   1.000
_cell.angle_alpha   90.00
_cell.angle_beta   90.00
_cell.angle_gamma   90.00
#
_symmetry.space_group_name_H-M   'P 1'
#
loop_
_entity.id
_entity.type
_entity.pdbx_description
1 polymer ?
#
loop_
_entity_poly.entity_id
_entity_poly.type
_entity_poly.pdbx_seq_one_letter_code
_entity_poly.pdbx_strand_id
1 'polypeptide(L)'
;MMANSLFPYEWTSGAIWLVPNGSIYIVPGFHDEWIKQHQDMVPGCNNVSDVILTYHWISVVTYAKNYIEVMIDSRHNDTSLDTALTYLGLNLDKWETALLMAMQEDYYEKISIDDFNNLTTLYEKLKGLKSDA
;
A
#
# COMPACT_ATOMS: atom_id res chain seq x y z
N MET A 1 -8.12 -10.37 -28.42
CA MET A 1 -7.51 -10.67 -27.10
C MET A 1 -7.74 -9.45 -26.23
N MET A 2 -8.72 -9.51 -25.33
CA MET A 2 -8.93 -8.47 -24.32
C MET A 2 -8.49 -9.03 -22.98
N ALA A 3 -7.72 -8.22 -22.26
CA ALA A 3 -6.92 -8.60 -21.11
C ALA A 3 -7.77 -9.16 -19.95
N ASN A 4 -7.24 -10.24 -19.34
CA ASN A 4 -7.64 -10.69 -18.01
C ASN A 4 -7.32 -9.57 -17.00
N SER A 5 -8.33 -8.95 -16.39
CA SER A 5 -8.17 -8.34 -15.07
C SER A 5 -9.52 -8.40 -14.34
N LEU A 6 -9.95 -9.62 -14.00
CA LEU A 6 -11.19 -9.83 -13.22
C LEU A 6 -11.01 -9.60 -11.72
N PHE A 7 -9.79 -9.28 -11.26
CA PHE A 7 -9.51 -8.93 -9.87
C PHE A 7 -8.90 -7.53 -9.77
N PRO A 8 -9.44 -6.63 -8.93
CA PRO A 8 -8.70 -5.44 -8.56
C PRO A 8 -7.41 -5.91 -7.89
N TYR A 9 -6.27 -5.27 -8.19
CA TYR A 9 -5.04 -5.46 -7.43
C TYR A 9 -4.30 -6.81 -7.61
N GLU A 10 -4.06 -7.22 -8.86
CA GLU A 10 -3.14 -8.34 -9.17
C GLU A 10 -1.71 -8.08 -8.64
N TRP A 11 -1.09 -9.11 -8.06
CA TRP A 11 0.28 -9.03 -7.57
C TRP A 11 1.24 -8.52 -8.65
N THR A 12 1.95 -7.45 -8.32
CA THR A 12 3.01 -6.90 -9.18
C THR A 12 4.28 -6.74 -8.36
N SER A 13 5.36 -7.37 -8.83
CA SER A 13 6.68 -7.19 -8.23
C SER A 13 7.28 -5.84 -8.61
N GLY A 14 8.03 -5.25 -7.68
CA GLY A 14 8.71 -3.97 -7.82
C GLY A 14 7.98 -2.88 -7.06
N ALA A 15 8.13 -1.64 -7.52
CA ALA A 15 7.41 -0.49 -7.01
C ALA A 15 6.11 -0.31 -7.78
N ILE A 16 5.00 -0.07 -7.07
CA ILE A 16 3.71 0.27 -7.66
C ILE A 16 3.01 1.37 -6.85
N TRP A 17 2.04 2.01 -7.48
CA TRP A 17 1.03 2.83 -6.83
C TRP A 17 -0.32 2.11 -6.87
N LEU A 18 -0.98 2.00 -5.73
CA LEU A 18 -2.41 1.68 -5.69
C LEU A 18 -3.19 2.98 -5.62
N VAL A 19 -4.17 3.11 -6.52
CA VAL A 19 -4.98 4.31 -6.66
C VAL A 19 -6.35 4.04 -6.06
N PRO A 20 -6.99 5.00 -5.35
CA PRO A 20 -8.30 4.80 -4.73
C PRO A 20 -9.41 4.32 -5.67
N ASN A 21 -9.25 4.52 -6.99
CA ASN A 21 -10.21 4.09 -8.00
C ASN A 21 -10.07 2.62 -8.43
N GLY A 22 -9.18 1.83 -7.82
CA GLY A 22 -8.94 0.43 -8.19
C GLY A 22 -7.77 0.21 -9.16
N SER A 23 -7.13 1.28 -9.64
CA SER A 23 -6.04 1.16 -10.62
C SER A 23 -4.70 0.87 -9.93
N ILE A 24 -3.82 0.18 -10.65
CA ILE A 24 -2.40 0.04 -10.30
C ILE A 24 -1.57 0.78 -11.33
N TYR A 25 -0.67 1.66 -10.89
CA TYR A 25 0.41 2.16 -11.73
C TYR A 25 1.70 1.44 -11.39
N ILE A 26 2.25 0.73 -12.38
CA ILE A 26 3.52 0.03 -12.23
C ILE A 26 4.66 1.05 -12.37
N VAL A 27 5.63 1.01 -11.47
CA VAL A 27 6.79 1.91 -11.46
C VAL A 27 8.05 1.15 -11.87
N PRO A 28 8.58 1.39 -13.09
CA PRO A 28 9.90 0.88 -13.46
C PRO A 28 10.99 1.65 -12.70
N GLY A 29 11.61 1.01 -11.71
CA GLY A 29 12.66 1.63 -10.88
C GLY A 29 12.09 2.12 -9.55
N PHE A 30 12.41 3.36 -9.15
CA PHE A 30 11.96 3.93 -7.87
C PHE A 30 10.88 5.00 -8.08
N HIS A 31 10.05 5.19 -7.05
CA HIS A 31 8.97 6.16 -7.06
C HIS A 31 9.44 7.59 -7.31
N ASP A 32 10.61 7.98 -6.80
CA ASP A 32 11.12 9.35 -6.96
C ASP A 32 11.44 9.70 -8.43
N GLU A 33 12.02 8.78 -9.21
CA GLU A 33 12.19 9.01 -10.65
C GLU A 33 10.85 9.03 -11.38
N TRP A 34 9.92 8.15 -10.99
CA TRP A 34 8.59 8.12 -11.59
C TRP A 34 7.84 9.43 -11.37
N ILE A 35 7.86 9.97 -10.14
CA ILE A 35 7.20 11.24 -9.80
C ILE A 35 7.77 12.39 -10.64
N LYS A 36 9.08 12.46 -10.83
CA LYS A 36 9.72 13.48 -11.67
C LYS A 36 9.27 13.41 -13.13
N GLN A 37 8.99 12.21 -13.63
CA GLN A 37 8.58 11.97 -15.02
C GLN A 37 7.08 12.09 -15.25
N HIS A 38 6.24 12.00 -14.20
CA HIS A 38 4.78 11.94 -14.29
C HIS A 38 4.10 13.12 -13.56
N GLN A 39 4.66 14.33 -13.71
CA GLN A 39 4.07 15.56 -13.16
C GLN A 39 2.74 15.95 -13.83
N ASP A 40 2.41 15.36 -14.97
CA ASP A 40 1.08 15.44 -15.57
C ASP A 40 0.02 14.71 -14.73
N MET A 41 0.42 13.66 -14.00
CA MET A 41 -0.45 12.86 -13.14
C MET A 41 -0.42 13.33 -11.68
N VAL A 42 0.76 13.69 -11.17
CA VAL A 42 0.98 14.14 -9.77
C VAL A 42 1.61 15.54 -9.71
N PRO A 43 0.97 16.57 -10.29
CA PRO A 43 1.55 17.90 -10.40
C PRO A 43 1.91 18.51 -9.05
N GLY A 44 3.17 18.93 -8.93
CA GLY A 44 3.69 19.61 -7.73
C GLY A 44 4.23 18.68 -6.66
N CYS A 45 4.08 17.36 -6.80
CA CYS A 45 4.69 16.38 -5.90
C CYS A 45 6.19 16.21 -6.21
N ASN A 46 7.02 16.18 -5.18
CA ASN A 46 8.48 16.04 -5.30
C ASN A 46 8.99 14.70 -4.77
N ASN A 47 8.20 14.04 -3.93
CA ASN A 47 8.55 12.81 -3.24
C ASN A 47 7.32 11.94 -2.98
N VAL A 48 7.54 10.72 -2.51
CA VAL A 48 6.49 9.73 -2.20
C VAL A 48 5.44 10.28 -1.23
N SER A 49 5.86 10.94 -0.15
CA SER A 49 4.93 11.51 0.85
C SER A 49 4.01 12.57 0.24
N ASP A 50 4.51 13.41 -0.67
CA ASP A 50 3.68 14.41 -1.35
C ASP A 50 2.54 13.73 -2.12
N VAL A 51 2.82 12.64 -2.84
CA VAL A 51 1.83 11.89 -3.61
C VAL A 51 0.80 11.25 -2.67
N ILE A 52 1.27 10.58 -1.62
CA ILE A 52 0.42 9.91 -0.64
C ILE A 52 -0.51 10.93 0.05
N LEU A 53 0.03 12.04 0.54
CA LEU A 53 -0.73 13.02 1.31
C LEU A 53 -1.66 13.90 0.44
N THR A 54 -1.34 14.08 -0.84
CA THR A 54 -2.16 14.91 -1.76
C THR A 54 -3.24 14.09 -2.45
N TYR A 55 -2.92 12.87 -2.88
CA TYR A 55 -3.79 12.05 -3.73
C TYR A 55 -4.35 10.81 -3.04
N HIS A 56 -3.91 10.50 -1.82
CA HIS A 56 -4.26 9.27 -1.09
C HIS A 56 -3.92 8.00 -1.87
N TRP A 57 -2.88 8.07 -2.71
CA TRP A 57 -2.33 6.87 -3.35
C TRP A 57 -1.47 6.11 -2.35
N ILE A 58 -1.39 4.80 -2.53
CA ILE A 58 -0.61 3.93 -1.66
C ILE A 58 0.64 3.50 -2.41
N SER A 59 1.80 3.76 -1.80
CA SER A 59 3.05 3.20 -2.30
C SER A 59 3.15 1.75 -1.84
N VAL A 60 3.45 0.83 -2.75
CA VAL A 60 3.84 -0.54 -2.42
C VAL A 60 5.17 -0.84 -3.09
N VAL A 61 6.13 -1.34 -2.31
CA VAL A 61 7.44 -1.77 -2.81
C VAL A 61 7.69 -3.19 -2.36
N THR A 62 7.93 -4.09 -3.31
CA THR A 62 8.29 -5.48 -3.01
C THR A 62 9.80 -5.68 -3.09
N TYR A 63 10.39 -6.21 -2.03
CA TYR A 63 11.82 -6.52 -1.93
C TYR A 63 12.09 -8.03 -2.01
N ALA A 64 13.37 -8.39 -1.98
CA ALA A 64 13.79 -9.79 -1.88
C ALA A 64 13.25 -10.46 -0.60
N LYS A 65 13.08 -11.79 -0.65
CA LYS A 65 12.54 -12.62 0.43
C LYS A 65 11.10 -12.27 0.82
N ASN A 66 10.25 -11.92 -0.14
CA ASN A 66 8.81 -11.78 0.07
C ASN A 66 8.46 -10.70 1.12
N TYR A 67 9.37 -9.73 1.33
CA TYR A 67 9.16 -8.58 2.20
C TYR A 67 8.60 -7.41 1.38
N ILE A 68 7.59 -6.74 1.92
CA ILE A 68 6.95 -5.61 1.26
C ILE A 68 6.84 -4.41 2.18
N GLU A 69 7.01 -3.22 1.61
CA GLU A 69 6.73 -1.95 2.28
C GLU A 69 5.47 -1.35 1.67
N VAL A 70 4.56 -0.92 2.53
CA VAL A 70 3.30 -0.29 2.16
C VAL A 70 3.23 1.05 2.87
N MET A 71 3.08 2.14 2.14
CA MET A 71 2.93 3.48 2.72
C MET A 71 1.54 4.03 2.40
N ILE A 72 0.81 4.39 3.45
CA ILE A 72 -0.51 5.02 3.38
C ILE A 72 -0.43 6.45 3.94
N ASP A 73 -1.46 7.25 3.70
CA ASP A 73 -1.56 8.60 4.24
C ASP A 73 -1.76 8.60 5.76
N SER A 74 -2.77 7.88 6.25
CA SER A 74 -3.15 7.88 7.65
C SER A 74 -3.76 6.54 8.07
N ARG A 75 -3.44 6.11 9.30
CA ARG A 75 -4.11 4.96 9.94
C ARG A 75 -5.57 5.25 10.33
N HIS A 76 -6.02 6.49 10.16
CA HIS A 76 -7.40 6.93 10.36
C HIS A 76 -8.16 7.13 9.03
N ASN A 77 -7.50 6.92 7.89
CA ASN A 77 -8.15 6.86 6.59
C ASN A 77 -8.54 5.42 6.26
N ASP A 78 -9.82 5.11 6.46
CA ASP A 78 -10.38 3.78 6.24
C ASP A 78 -10.22 3.31 4.80
N THR A 79 -10.30 4.21 3.81
CA THR A 79 -10.14 3.86 2.39
C THR A 79 -8.72 3.40 2.09
N SER A 80 -7.72 4.05 2.67
CA SER A 80 -6.32 3.68 2.48
C SER A 80 -5.99 2.35 3.16
N LEU A 81 -6.47 2.16 4.39
CA LEU A 81 -6.33 0.88 5.09
C LEU A 81 -7.01 -0.26 4.32
N ASP A 82 -8.25 -0.06 3.88
CA ASP A 82 -9.00 -1.08 3.16
C ASP A 82 -8.33 -1.42 1.82
N THR A 83 -7.81 -0.43 1.11
CA THR A 83 -7.09 -0.65 -0.15
C THR A 83 -5.79 -1.43 0.08
N ALA A 84 -5.00 -1.04 1.10
CA ALA A 84 -3.78 -1.75 1.47
C ALA A 84 -4.08 -3.22 1.86
N LEU A 85 -5.03 -3.41 2.78
CA LEU A 85 -5.40 -4.75 3.26
C LEU A 85 -6.03 -5.60 2.16
N THR A 86 -6.79 -5.02 1.24
CA THR A 86 -7.33 -5.73 0.07
C THR A 86 -6.20 -6.23 -0.83
N TYR A 87 -5.25 -5.35 -1.20
CA TYR A 87 -4.09 -5.74 -2.01
C TYR A 87 -3.29 -6.87 -1.35
N LEU A 88 -3.00 -6.73 -0.05
CA LEU A 88 -2.27 -7.73 0.72
C LEU A 88 -3.02 -9.06 0.81
N GLY A 89 -4.31 -9.00 1.15
CA GLY A 89 -5.17 -10.17 1.37
C GLY A 89 -5.49 -10.95 0.10
N LEU A 90 -5.51 -10.30 -1.06
CA LEU A 90 -5.66 -11.00 -2.36
C LEU A 90 -4.40 -11.76 -2.77
N ASN A 91 -3.24 -11.44 -2.19
CA ASN A 91 -1.93 -11.92 -2.62
C ASN A 91 -1.13 -12.58 -1.49
N LEU A 92 -1.80 -13.22 -0.52
CA LEU A 92 -1.16 -13.84 0.66
C LEU A 92 -0.09 -14.89 0.31
N ASP A 93 -0.16 -15.52 -0.86
CA ASP A 93 0.83 -16.51 -1.31
C ASP A 93 2.12 -15.87 -1.88
N LYS A 94 2.18 -14.53 -1.97
CA LYS A 94 3.27 -13.79 -2.61
C LYS A 94 4.20 -13.05 -1.65
N TRP A 95 3.80 -12.90 -0.40
CA TRP A 95 4.55 -12.15 0.60
C TRP A 95 4.53 -12.88 1.95
N GLU A 96 5.53 -12.62 2.80
CA GLU A 96 5.65 -13.23 4.14
C GLU A 96 5.54 -12.18 5.24
N THR A 97 6.06 -10.98 4.99
CA THR A 97 6.02 -9.86 5.94
C THR A 97 5.77 -8.56 5.19
N ALA A 98 4.80 -7.79 5.67
CA ALA A 98 4.59 -6.41 5.25
C ALA A 98 4.96 -5.45 6.37
N LEU A 99 5.61 -4.34 6.02
CA LEU A 99 5.73 -3.17 6.88
C LEU A 99 4.77 -2.11 6.36
N LEU A 100 3.71 -1.83 7.10
CA LEU A 100 2.79 -0.73 6.82
C LEU A 100 3.26 0.51 7.54
N MET A 101 3.35 1.64 6.85
CA MET A 101 3.74 2.95 7.38
C MET A 101 2.64 3.97 7.10
N ALA A 102 2.29 4.80 8.08
CA ALA A 102 1.35 5.89 7.91
C ALA A 102 2.06 7.25 8.00
N MET A 103 1.98 8.03 6.93
CA MET A 103 2.79 9.23 6.76
C MET A 103 2.37 10.39 7.67
N GLN A 104 1.12 10.41 8.13
CA GLN A 104 0.63 11.46 9.05
C GLN A 104 0.98 11.20 10.52
N GLU A 105 1.13 9.94 10.95
CA GLU A 105 1.24 9.59 12.37
C GLU A 105 2.64 9.17 12.84
N ASP A 106 3.69 9.25 12.00
CA ASP A 106 5.01 8.63 12.28
C ASP A 106 4.84 7.19 12.83
N TYR A 107 3.94 6.45 12.17
CA TYR A 107 3.48 5.13 12.60
C TYR A 107 3.96 4.08 11.62
N TYR A 108 4.42 2.95 12.16
CA TYR A 108 4.72 1.76 11.38
C TYR A 108 4.25 0.50 12.12
N GLU A 109 3.84 -0.50 11.36
CA GLU A 109 3.35 -1.76 11.89
C GLU A 109 3.80 -2.92 11.01
N LYS A 110 4.24 -3.99 11.66
CA LYS A 110 4.55 -5.23 10.96
C LYS A 110 3.28 -6.07 10.86
N ILE A 111 2.97 -6.49 9.65
CA ILE A 111 1.85 -7.36 9.32
C ILE A 111 2.41 -8.67 8.77
N SER A 112 1.90 -9.78 9.30
CA SER A 112 2.15 -11.14 8.86
C SER A 112 0.92 -11.73 8.19
N ILE A 113 1.08 -12.84 7.47
CA ILE A 113 -0.05 -13.58 6.88
C ILE A 113 -1.03 -14.00 7.99
N ASP A 114 -0.54 -14.36 9.18
CA ASP A 114 -1.38 -14.83 10.28
C ASP A 114 -2.34 -13.75 10.81
N ASP A 115 -1.99 -12.46 10.67
CA ASP A 115 -2.88 -11.37 11.05
C ASP A 115 -4.16 -11.34 10.19
N PHE A 116 -4.13 -11.89 8.97
CA PHE A 116 -5.30 -11.99 8.10
C PHE A 116 -6.30 -13.07 8.53
N ASN A 117 -5.94 -13.94 9.49
CA ASN A 117 -6.89 -14.89 10.09
C ASN A 117 -8.00 -14.18 10.88
N ASN A 118 -7.78 -12.92 11.30
CA ASN A 118 -8.79 -12.09 11.95
C ASN A 118 -8.64 -10.62 11.56
N LEU A 119 -9.27 -10.27 10.43
CA LEU A 119 -9.24 -8.90 9.88
C LEU A 119 -9.73 -7.84 10.86
N THR A 120 -10.71 -8.13 11.71
CA THR A 120 -11.19 -7.19 12.72
C THR A 120 -10.08 -6.82 13.70
N THR A 121 -9.37 -7.82 14.22
CA THR A 121 -8.25 -7.59 15.15
C THR A 121 -7.10 -6.86 14.47
N LEU A 122 -6.74 -7.22 13.23
CA LEU A 122 -5.73 -6.52 12.46
C LEU A 122 -6.10 -5.04 12.26
N TYR A 123 -7.35 -4.77 11.92
CA TYR A 123 -7.83 -3.41 11.71
C TYR A 123 -7.83 -2.58 13.01
N GLU A 124 -8.27 -3.16 14.13
CA GLU A 124 -8.17 -2.54 15.45
C GLU A 124 -6.71 -2.25 15.85
N LYS A 125 -5.80 -3.18 15.57
CA LYS A 125 -4.35 -3.03 15.79
C LYS A 125 -3.80 -1.83 15.00
N LEU A 126 -4.07 -1.76 13.70
CA LEU A 126 -3.60 -0.67 12.83
C LEU A 126 -4.17 0.70 13.25
N LYS A 127 -5.42 0.73 13.71
CA LYS A 127 -6.04 1.95 14.26
C LYS A 127 -5.58 2.29 15.67
N GLY A 128 -4.78 1.45 16.32
CA GLY A 128 -4.37 1.59 17.73
C GLY A 128 -5.55 1.60 18.70
N LEU A 129 -6.61 0.87 18.36
CA LEU A 129 -7.82 0.71 19.19
C LEU A 129 -7.67 -0.44 20.21
N LYS A 130 -6.58 -1.21 20.13
CA LYS A 130 -6.17 -2.17 21.16
C LYS A 130 -4.75 -1.88 21.62
N SER A 131 -4.64 -1.44 22.88
CA SER A 131 -3.50 -1.70 23.75
C SER A 131 -3.77 -3.01 24.48
N ASP A 132 -2.75 -3.84 24.60
CA ASP A 132 -2.72 -5.18 25.23
C ASP A 132 -3.69 -5.35 26.42
N ALA A 133 -4.42 -6.47 26.40
CA ALA A 133 -5.01 -7.08 27.60
C ALA A 133 -4.04 -8.14 28.15
#